data_AF-J9GZY8-F1
#
_entry.id   AF-J9GZY8-F1
#
_cell.length_a   1.000
_cell.length_b   1.000
_cell.length_c   1.000
_cell.angle_alpha   90.00
_cell.angle_beta   90.00
_cell.angle_gamma   90.00
#
_symmetry.space_group_name_H-M   'P 1'
#
loop_
_entity.id
_entity.type
_entity.pdbx_description
1 polymer ?
#
loop_
_entity_poly.entity_id
_entity_poly.type
_entity_poly.pdbx_seq_one_letter_code
_entity_poly.pdbx_strand_id
1 'polypeptide(L)'
;MTVCSDLGHRTDVHPTAKRPVGERLAFSALYHTYLHHNILPSGPEMKEVTYDKKKAEITFRYGEGLQAADGKRIEGFEIAGKDGIYYPAIAKKSHEGIIVYCKNVKEPCAVRYGWQPFSEANLVNEAMLPCSTFKDERFPW
;
A
#
# COMPACT_ATOMS: atom_id res chain seq x y z
N MET A 1 -8.30 -6.84 -4.82
CA MET A 1 -9.03 -5.59 -4.49
C MET A 1 -8.96 -4.66 -5.70
N THR A 2 -10.00 -3.88 -6.01
CA THR A 2 -9.93 -2.84 -7.06
C THR A 2 -9.63 -1.48 -6.43
N VAL A 3 -8.39 -1.03 -6.53
CA VAL A 3 -7.90 0.22 -5.94
C VAL A 3 -7.97 1.35 -6.97
N CYS A 4 -8.45 2.52 -6.57
CA CYS A 4 -8.61 3.71 -7.42
C CYS A 4 -8.12 5.02 -6.77
N SER A 5 -7.53 4.96 -5.57
CA SER A 5 -7.10 6.14 -4.81
C SER A 5 -6.01 6.95 -5.52
N ASP A 6 -5.18 6.29 -6.34
CA ASP A 6 -4.13 6.87 -7.17
C ASP A 6 -4.66 7.74 -8.34
N LEU A 7 -5.95 7.59 -8.67
CA LEU A 7 -6.62 8.35 -9.74
C LEU A 7 -7.50 9.48 -9.19
N GLY A 8 -7.48 9.67 -7.87
CA GLY A 8 -8.19 10.76 -7.19
C GLY A 8 -7.55 12.11 -7.48
N HIS A 9 -8.31 13.18 -7.22
CA HIS A 9 -7.82 14.55 -7.33
C HIS A 9 -7.96 15.26 -5.98
N ARG A 10 -6.94 16.03 -5.58
CA ARG A 10 -6.85 16.65 -4.25
C ARG A 10 -8.02 17.58 -3.92
N THR A 11 -8.57 18.24 -4.93
CA THR A 11 -9.62 19.27 -4.78
C THR A 11 -10.87 18.98 -5.62
N ASP A 12 -10.95 17.82 -6.27
CA ASP A 12 -12.11 17.45 -7.07
C ASP A 12 -12.49 16.00 -6.79
N VAL A 13 -13.72 15.81 -6.30
CA VAL A 13 -14.26 14.50 -5.96
C VAL A 13 -14.81 13.77 -7.19
N HIS A 14 -14.85 14.41 -8.37
CA HIS A 14 -15.35 13.82 -9.60
C HIS A 14 -14.22 13.18 -10.41
N PRO A 15 -14.04 11.84 -10.35
CA PRO A 15 -12.97 11.19 -11.08
C PRO A 15 -13.20 11.28 -12.60
N THR A 16 -12.20 11.81 -13.31
CA THR A 16 -12.19 11.88 -14.78
C THR A 16 -11.63 10.60 -15.39
N ALA A 17 -10.63 9.99 -14.75
CA ALA A 17 -9.99 8.74 -15.18
C ALA A 17 -10.82 7.50 -14.81
N LYS A 18 -11.98 7.32 -15.46
CA LYS A 18 -12.88 6.17 -15.22
C LYS A 18 -12.43 4.88 -15.90
N ARG A 19 -11.77 4.97 -17.05
CA ARG A 19 -11.36 3.80 -17.84
C ARG A 19 -10.42 2.86 -17.06
N PRO A 20 -9.35 3.35 -16.42
CA PRO A 20 -8.46 2.47 -15.65
C PRO A 20 -9.16 1.79 -14.47
N VAL A 21 -10.13 2.47 -13.84
CA VAL A 21 -10.95 1.88 -12.76
C VAL A 21 -11.76 0.69 -13.28
N GLY A 22 -12.42 0.84 -14.44
CA GLY A 22 -13.15 -0.24 -15.10
C GLY A 22 -12.26 -1.41 -15.51
N GLU A 23 -11.07 -1.13 -16.06
CA GLU A 23 -10.08 -2.15 -16.42
C GLU A 23 -9.62 -2.96 -15.20
N ARG A 24 -9.31 -2.29 -14.08
CA ARG A 24 -8.91 -2.96 -12.83
C ARG A 24 -10.05 -3.82 -12.25
N LEU A 25 -11.30 -3.37 -12.37
CA LEU A 25 -12.45 -4.18 -11.96
C LEU A 25 -12.60 -5.42 -12.85
N ALA A 26 -12.41 -5.26 -14.17
CA ALA A 26 -12.47 -6.37 -15.12
C ALA A 26 -11.37 -7.41 -14.84
N PHE A 27 -10.15 -7.00 -14.50
CA PHE A 27 -9.07 -7.93 -14.11
C PHE A 27 -9.45 -8.80 -12.92
N SER A 28 -10.08 -8.21 -11.91
CA SER A 28 -10.57 -8.95 -10.74
C SER A 28 -11.64 -9.98 -11.13
N ALA A 29 -12.62 -9.61 -11.95
CA ALA A 29 -13.67 -10.52 -12.42
C ALA A 29 -13.10 -11.66 -13.30
N LEU A 30 -12.20 -11.34 -14.22
CA LEU A 30 -11.57 -12.33 -15.10
C LEU A 30 -10.83 -13.41 -14.29
N TYR A 31 -10.08 -13.00 -13.28
CA TYR A 31 -9.32 -13.93 -12.44
C TYR A 31 -10.21 -14.76 -11.51
N HIS A 32 -11.12 -14.12 -10.75
CA HIS A 32 -11.88 -14.80 -9.70
C HIS A 32 -13.14 -15.50 -10.20
N THR A 33 -13.80 -14.96 -11.22
CA THR A 33 -15.09 -15.48 -11.72
C THR A 33 -14.92 -16.31 -12.97
N TYR A 34 -14.11 -15.83 -13.92
CA TYR A 34 -13.89 -16.51 -15.21
C TYR A 34 -12.65 -17.41 -15.23
N LEU A 35 -11.94 -17.52 -14.10
CA LEU A 35 -10.79 -18.41 -13.91
C LEU A 35 -9.63 -18.17 -14.88
N HIS A 36 -9.48 -16.93 -15.38
CA HIS A 36 -8.35 -16.50 -16.19
C HIS A 36 -7.15 -16.15 -15.29
N HIS A 37 -6.45 -17.19 -14.83
CA HIS A 37 -5.34 -17.06 -13.87
C HIS A 37 -4.03 -16.49 -14.46
N ASN A 38 -4.00 -16.18 -15.75
CA ASN A 38 -2.89 -15.49 -16.41
C ASN A 38 -2.94 -13.96 -16.25
N ILE A 39 -3.99 -13.42 -15.63
CA ILE A 39 -4.18 -11.98 -15.37
C ILE A 39 -4.05 -11.74 -13.87
N LEU A 40 -3.33 -10.70 -13.47
CA LEU A 40 -3.22 -10.33 -12.06
C LEU A 40 -4.50 -9.60 -11.59
N PRO A 41 -5.18 -10.06 -10.53
CA PRO A 41 -6.47 -9.48 -10.11
C PRO A 41 -6.34 -8.18 -9.32
N SER A 42 -5.15 -7.88 -8.80
CA SER A 42 -4.96 -6.83 -7.79
C SER A 42 -3.54 -6.31 -7.76
N GLY A 43 -3.39 -5.10 -7.22
CA GLY A 43 -2.12 -4.59 -6.72
C GLY A 43 -1.73 -5.23 -5.38
N PRO A 44 -0.61 -4.80 -4.78
CA PRO A 44 -0.14 -5.28 -3.50
C PRO A 44 -1.21 -5.18 -2.41
N GLU A 45 -1.52 -6.28 -1.77
CA GLU A 45 -2.40 -6.34 -0.60
C GLU A 45 -1.58 -6.75 0.61
N MET A 46 -1.59 -5.96 1.68
CA MET A 46 -0.86 -6.29 2.90
C MET A 46 -1.28 -7.69 3.40
N LYS A 47 -0.29 -8.56 3.59
CA LYS A 47 -0.47 -9.94 4.06
C LYS A 47 -0.16 -10.04 5.55
N GLU A 48 1.02 -9.55 5.94
CA GLU A 48 1.51 -9.63 7.31
C GLU A 48 2.43 -8.46 7.60
N VAL A 49 2.42 -8.02 8.87
CA VAL A 49 3.37 -7.05 9.41
C VAL A 49 4.13 -7.68 10.56
N THR A 50 5.46 -7.54 10.54
CA THR A 50 6.33 -7.90 11.65
C THR A 50 7.00 -6.64 12.17
N TYR A 51 6.85 -6.39 13.47
CA TYR A 51 7.55 -5.28 14.13
C TYR A 51 8.84 -5.81 14.74
N ASP A 52 9.97 -5.31 14.26
CA ASP A 52 11.29 -5.60 14.82
C ASP A 52 11.96 -4.30 15.24
N LYS A 53 12.12 -4.14 16.55
CA LYS A 53 12.84 -3.03 17.21
C LYS A 53 12.50 -1.66 16.62
N LYS A 54 13.17 -1.23 15.55
CA LYS A 54 13.08 0.12 14.95
C LYS A 54 12.32 0.19 13.62
N LYS A 55 11.75 -0.92 13.16
CA LYS A 55 11.12 -1.02 11.84
C LYS A 55 9.87 -1.91 11.87
N ALA A 56 9.00 -1.69 10.90
CA ALA A 56 7.94 -2.60 10.50
C ALA A 56 8.32 -3.23 9.16
N GLU A 57 8.27 -4.55 9.07
CA GLU A 57 8.45 -5.30 7.83
C GLU A 57 7.08 -5.78 7.36
N ILE A 58 6.76 -5.52 6.09
CA ILE A 58 5.44 -5.74 5.55
C ILE A 58 5.57 -6.65 4.33
N THR A 59 4.87 -7.77 4.34
CA THR A 59 4.75 -8.65 3.18
C THR A 59 3.40 -8.44 2.49
N PHE A 60 3.34 -8.76 1.21
CA PHE A 60 2.18 -8.50 0.37
C PHE A 60 1.76 -9.74 -0.41
N ARG A 61 0.45 -9.93 -0.59
CA ARG A 61 -0.06 -10.71 -1.72
C ARG A 61 0.02 -9.85 -2.97
N TYR A 62 0.28 -10.46 -4.12
CA TYR A 62 0.45 -9.72 -5.39
C TYR A 62 1.56 -8.67 -5.29
N GLY A 63 2.62 -9.00 -4.54
CA GLY A 63 3.74 -8.14 -4.18
C GLY A 63 4.97 -8.35 -5.05
N GLU A 64 4.83 -8.99 -6.20
CA GLU A 64 5.93 -9.20 -7.13
C GLU A 64 6.34 -7.85 -7.75
N GLY A 65 7.65 -7.56 -7.74
CA GLY A 65 8.19 -6.33 -8.34
C GLY A 65 7.70 -5.02 -7.71
N LEU A 66 7.46 -4.98 -6.39
CA LEU A 66 7.06 -3.76 -5.67
C LEU A 66 7.90 -2.55 -6.06
N GLN A 67 7.27 -1.45 -6.41
CA GLN A 67 7.94 -0.20 -6.79
C GLN A 67 7.07 1.03 -6.58
N ALA A 68 7.68 2.21 -6.62
CA ALA A 68 6.95 3.47 -6.74
C ALA A 68 6.44 3.62 -8.18
N ALA A 69 5.19 4.02 -8.36
CA ALA A 69 4.54 4.17 -9.66
C ALA A 69 5.29 5.16 -10.58
N ASP A 70 5.94 6.16 -10.01
CA ASP A 70 6.72 7.18 -10.73
C ASP A 70 8.23 6.88 -10.78
N GLY A 71 8.65 5.72 -10.29
CA GLY A 71 10.06 5.30 -10.22
C GLY A 71 10.91 6.06 -9.20
N LYS A 72 10.32 6.95 -8.38
CA LYS A 72 11.05 7.71 -7.36
C LYS A 72 11.07 6.93 -6.03
N ARG A 73 10.83 7.63 -4.91
CA ARG A 73 10.74 7.02 -3.58
C ARG A 73 9.31 6.53 -3.33
N ILE A 74 9.19 5.49 -2.51
CA ILE A 74 7.90 5.01 -2.04
C ILE A 74 7.35 5.98 -0.98
N GLU A 75 6.11 6.41 -1.15
CA GLU A 75 5.40 7.37 -0.30
C GLU A 75 4.10 6.79 0.27
N GLY A 76 3.52 7.49 1.24
CA GLY A 76 2.21 7.14 1.82
C GLY A 76 2.25 6.23 3.05
N PHE A 77 3.43 5.88 3.56
CA PHE A 77 3.58 5.13 4.82
C PHE A 77 3.67 6.04 6.03
N GLU A 78 2.96 5.66 7.09
CA GLU A 78 3.07 6.26 8.42
C GLU A 78 3.19 5.17 9.47
N ILE A 79 3.98 5.40 10.52
CA ILE A 79 4.13 4.47 11.66
C ILE A 79 3.94 5.19 12.99
N ALA A 80 3.51 4.46 14.00
CA ALA A 80 3.39 4.95 15.37
C ALA A 80 4.07 4.01 16.36
N GLY A 81 4.54 4.58 17.47
CA GLY A 81 5.00 3.84 18.63
C GLY A 81 3.88 3.70 19.66
N LYS A 82 4.22 3.32 20.89
CA LYS A 82 3.26 3.13 21.99
C LYS A 82 2.48 4.39 22.38
N ASP A 83 2.94 5.57 21.96
CA ASP A 83 2.26 6.85 22.16
C ASP A 83 1.04 7.05 21.24
N GLY A 84 0.86 6.19 20.23
CA GLY A 84 -0.24 6.28 19.28
C GLY A 84 -0.12 7.42 18.27
N ILE A 85 1.02 8.13 18.25
CA ILE A 85 1.23 9.26 17.33
C ILE A 85 1.86 8.75 16.04
N TYR A 86 1.15 8.97 14.93
CA TYR A 86 1.61 8.59 13.60
C TYR A 86 2.55 9.64 13.00
N TYR A 87 3.67 9.16 12.46
CA TYR A 87 4.65 9.98 11.75
C TYR A 87 4.86 9.44 10.33
N PRO A 88 5.07 10.32 9.32
CA PRO A 88 5.54 9.90 8.01
C PRO A 88 6.82 9.05 8.13
N ALA A 89 6.85 7.96 7.39
CA ALA A 89 7.91 6.97 7.50
C ALA A 89 8.67 6.79 6.19
N ILE A 90 9.94 6.40 6.29
CA ILE A 90 10.76 6.02 5.16
C ILE A 90 10.45 4.56 4.83
N ALA A 91 10.10 4.29 3.57
CA ALA A 91 9.88 2.95 3.06
C ALA A 91 11.02 2.53 2.12
N LYS A 92 11.46 1.27 2.23
CA LYS A 92 12.48 0.65 1.37
C LYS A 92 12.05 -0.74 0.95
N LYS A 93 12.37 -1.13 -0.28
CA LYS A 93 12.20 -2.51 -0.73
C LYS A 93 13.12 -3.43 0.08
N SER A 94 12.60 -4.58 0.49
CA SER A 94 13.36 -5.71 1.00
C SER A 94 13.25 -6.88 0.02
N HIS A 95 13.80 -8.03 0.39
CA HIS A 95 13.68 -9.24 -0.43
C HIS A 95 12.23 -9.75 -0.51
N GLU A 96 11.48 -9.65 0.60
CA GLU A 96 10.15 -10.26 0.74
C GLU A 96 8.99 -9.22 0.75
N GLY A 97 9.31 -7.92 0.73
CA GLY A 97 8.30 -6.88 0.80
C GLY A 97 8.86 -5.47 1.02
N ILE A 98 8.28 -4.72 1.96
CA ILE A 98 8.68 -3.35 2.30
C ILE A 98 9.08 -3.25 3.76
N ILE A 99 10.22 -2.60 4.02
CA ILE A 99 10.64 -2.18 5.36
C ILE A 99 10.27 -0.70 5.54
N VAL A 100 9.60 -0.40 6.64
CA VAL A 100 9.15 0.94 7.00
C VAL A 100 9.74 1.35 8.35
N TYR A 101 10.33 2.55 8.44
CA TYR A 101 10.91 3.07 9.67
C TYR A 101 10.87 4.60 9.75
N CYS A 102 10.91 5.14 10.97
CA CYS A 102 10.93 6.57 11.23
C CYS A 102 11.89 6.87 12.38
N LYS A 103 12.76 7.88 12.24
CA LYS A 103 13.74 8.25 13.29
C LYS A 103 13.08 8.63 14.62
N ASN A 104 11.85 9.17 14.56
CA ASN A 104 11.10 9.61 15.72
C ASN A 104 10.39 8.45 16.43
N VAL A 105 10.26 7.28 15.78
CA VAL A 105 9.56 6.11 16.31
C VAL A 105 10.57 5.00 16.56
N LYS A 106 11.04 4.89 17.82
CA LYS A 106 12.09 3.93 18.21
C LYS A 106 11.60 2.48 18.27
N GLU A 107 10.33 2.30 18.63
CA GLU A 107 9.64 1.00 18.78
C GLU A 107 8.28 1.10 18.10
N PRO A 108 8.19 0.87 16.77
CA PRO A 108 6.91 0.91 16.08
C PRO A 108 6.06 -0.27 16.51
N CYS A 109 4.79 -0.01 16.77
CA CYS A 109 3.76 -1.03 17.01
C CYS A 109 2.53 -0.84 16.14
N ALA A 110 2.57 0.14 15.22
CA ALA A 110 1.52 0.37 14.24
C ALA A 110 2.10 0.88 12.93
N VAL A 111 1.49 0.48 11.82
CA VAL A 111 1.77 0.99 10.47
C VAL A 111 0.48 1.17 9.69
N ARG A 112 0.44 2.21 8.86
CA ARG A 112 -0.64 2.42 7.90
C ARG A 112 -0.09 2.93 6.58
N TYR A 113 -0.82 2.64 5.51
CA TYR A 113 -0.47 3.03 4.15
C TYR A 113 -1.67 3.70 3.49
N GLY A 114 -1.44 4.87 2.90
CA GLY A 114 -2.47 5.63 2.19
C GLY A 114 -3.62 6.12 3.09
N TRP A 115 -3.31 6.44 4.35
CA TRP A 115 -4.30 6.77 5.39
C TRP A 115 -4.57 8.27 5.51
N GLN A 116 -4.80 8.93 4.38
CA GLN A 116 -5.12 10.36 4.29
C GLN A 116 -6.35 10.57 3.39
N PRO A 117 -7.15 11.63 3.59
CA PRO A 117 -8.31 11.91 2.74
C PRO A 117 -7.97 12.02 1.24
N PHE A 118 -6.80 12.60 0.96
CA PHE A 118 -6.10 12.52 -0.32
C PHE A 118 -4.68 12.08 -0.01
N SER A 119 -4.16 11.11 -0.75
CA SER A 119 -2.86 10.49 -0.46
C SER A 119 -2.01 10.47 -1.71
N GLU A 120 -0.71 10.75 -1.54
CA GLU A 120 0.32 10.58 -2.58
C GLU A 120 0.96 9.18 -2.52
N ALA A 121 0.32 8.24 -1.82
CA ALA A 121 0.64 6.82 -1.80
C ALA A 121 0.82 6.25 -3.21
N ASN A 122 2.00 5.70 -3.50
CA ASN A 122 2.43 5.37 -4.85
C ASN A 122 2.99 3.96 -5.04
N LEU A 123 2.85 3.07 -4.05
CA LEU A 123 3.30 1.68 -4.14
C LEU A 123 2.44 0.90 -5.13
N VAL A 124 3.10 0.28 -6.11
CA VAL A 124 2.50 -0.62 -7.12
C VAL A 124 3.32 -1.92 -7.20
N ASN A 125 2.76 -2.96 -7.80
CA ASN A 125 3.51 -4.15 -8.21
C ASN A 125 4.06 -4.03 -9.65
N GLU A 126 4.68 -5.10 -10.15
CA GLU A 126 5.20 -5.16 -11.53
C GLU A 126 4.14 -4.93 -12.61
N ALA A 127 2.88 -5.29 -12.34
CA ALA A 127 1.75 -5.06 -13.24
C ALA A 127 1.22 -3.60 -13.18
N MET A 128 1.90 -2.72 -12.44
CA MET A 128 1.51 -1.32 -12.22
C MET A 128 0.13 -1.16 -11.56
N LEU A 129 -0.31 -2.17 -10.80
CA LEU A 129 -1.54 -2.11 -10.02
C LEU A 129 -1.26 -1.54 -8.61
N PRO A 130 -2.05 -0.56 -8.14
CA PRO A 130 -1.77 0.14 -6.89
C PRO A 130 -2.09 -0.68 -5.65
N CYS A 131 -1.27 -0.48 -4.61
CA CYS A 131 -1.44 -1.09 -3.31
C CYS A 131 -2.71 -0.58 -2.63
N SER A 132 -3.48 -1.49 -2.02
CA SER A 132 -4.67 -1.11 -1.25
C SER A 132 -4.29 -0.39 0.04
N THR A 133 -5.07 0.62 0.45
CA THR A 133 -4.96 1.22 1.79
C THR A 133 -5.09 0.15 2.87
N PHE A 134 -4.24 0.21 3.89
CA PHE A 134 -4.30 -0.70 5.02
C PHE A 134 -3.78 -0.06 6.31
N LYS A 135 -4.06 -0.74 7.42
CA LYS A 135 -3.56 -0.41 8.74
C LYS A 135 -3.39 -1.71 9.55
N ASP A 136 -2.28 -1.84 10.24
CA ASP A 136 -2.03 -2.86 11.27
C ASP A 136 -1.61 -2.14 12.55
N GLU A 137 -2.24 -2.46 13.67
CA GLU A 137 -2.03 -1.81 14.97
C GLU A 137 -1.94 -2.85 16.07
N ARG A 138 -0.87 -2.79 16.88
CA ARG A 138 -0.59 -3.69 18.00
C ARG A 138 -0.18 -2.90 19.24
N PHE A 139 -0.99 -1.90 19.59
CA PHE A 139 -0.77 -1.13 20.81
C PHE A 139 -0.92 -2.03 22.05
N PRO A 140 -0.03 -1.90 23.04
CA PRO A 140 -0.25 -2.54 24.34
C PRO A 140 -1.46 -1.87 25.01
N TRP A 141 -2.42 -2.68 25.44
CA TRP A 141 -3.56 -2.26 26.26
C TRP A 141 -3.13 -2.06 27.71
#